data_AF-A0A2A3XU78-F1
#
_entry.id   AF-A0A2A3XU78-F1
#
_cell.length_a   1.000
_cell.length_b   1.000
_cell.length_c   1.000
_cell.angle_alpha   90.00
_cell.angle_beta   90.00
_cell.angle_gamma   90.00
#
_symmetry.space_group_name_H-M   'P 1'
#
loop_
_entity.id
_entity.type
_entity.pdbx_description
1 polymer ?
#
loop_
_entity_poly.entity_id
_entity_poly.type
_entity_poly.pdbx_seq_one_letter_code
_entity_poly.pdbx_strand_id
1 'polypeptide(L)'
;MIGLKKRLTGAALALGIIASGAIVAAPAAQAATCGYYASGGYSYYNHCGSGNAYIQIDQVVGNYEQCVGPGTTLLRKQDGGIYSITNAFYLRSC
;
A
#
# COMPACT_ATOMS: atom_id res chain seq x y z
N MET A 1 45.17 1.48 -64.50
CA MET A 1 45.82 0.64 -63.48
C MET A 1 45.81 1.40 -62.15
N ILE A 2 45.41 0.70 -61.10
CA ILE A 2 44.88 1.17 -59.81
C ILE A 2 45.83 2.07 -59.02
N GLY A 3 45.35 3.26 -58.63
CA GLY A 3 45.99 4.12 -57.63
C GLY A 3 45.41 3.85 -56.25
N LEU A 4 46.16 3.14 -55.40
CA LEU A 4 45.74 2.77 -54.04
C LEU A 4 46.04 3.92 -53.06
N LYS A 5 45.06 4.79 -52.81
CA LYS A 5 45.13 5.80 -51.75
C LYS A 5 44.83 5.11 -50.40
N LYS A 6 45.87 4.80 -49.63
CA LYS A 6 45.76 4.26 -48.26
C LYS A 6 45.13 5.33 -47.36
N ARG A 7 43.87 5.13 -46.96
CA ARG A 7 43.26 5.89 -45.86
C ARG A 7 43.58 5.16 -44.56
N LEU A 8 44.39 5.79 -43.71
CA LEU A 8 44.54 5.38 -42.31
C LEU A 8 43.27 5.81 -41.58
N THR A 9 42.34 4.88 -41.40
CA THR A 9 41.17 5.08 -40.54
C THR A 9 41.60 4.78 -39.12
N GLY A 10 41.87 5.82 -38.33
CA GLY A 10 42.18 5.69 -36.91
C GLY A 10 40.96 5.13 -36.17
N ALA A 11 41.12 3.97 -35.53
CA ALA A 11 40.13 3.41 -34.64
C ALA A 11 40.19 4.16 -33.29
N ALA A 12 39.30 5.14 -33.11
CA ALA A 12 39.08 5.76 -31.81
C ALA A 12 38.30 4.78 -30.92
N LEU A 13 38.97 4.18 -29.92
CA LEU A 13 38.29 3.44 -28.85
C LEU A 13 37.55 4.45 -27.96
N ALA A 14 36.24 4.61 -28.18
CA ALA A 14 35.36 5.28 -27.24
C ALA A 14 35.02 4.32 -26.09
N LEU A 15 35.75 4.44 -24.98
CA LEU A 15 35.41 3.81 -23.71
C LEU A 15 34.21 4.55 -23.10
N GLY A 16 33.00 4.13 -23.46
CA GLY A 16 31.78 4.55 -22.80
C GLY A 16 31.73 4.00 -21.38
N ILE A 17 32.02 4.84 -20.38
CA ILE A 17 31.81 4.52 -18.97
C ILE A 17 30.30 4.51 -18.75
N ILE A 18 29.70 3.32 -18.71
CA ILE A 18 28.32 3.13 -18.32
C ILE A 18 28.29 3.24 -16.79
N ALA A 19 28.03 4.43 -16.27
CA ALA A 19 27.77 4.62 -14.85
C ALA A 19 26.44 3.94 -14.52
N SER A 20 26.50 2.70 -14.02
CA SER A 20 25.35 1.97 -13.47
C SER A 20 24.92 2.65 -12.17
N GLY A 21 24.11 3.71 -12.29
CA GLY A 21 23.43 4.30 -11.14
C GLY A 21 22.49 3.25 -10.54
N ALA A 22 22.80 2.77 -9.35
CA ALA A 22 21.91 1.90 -8.59
C ALA A 22 20.63 2.70 -8.26
N ILE A 23 19.55 2.39 -8.98
CA ILE A 23 18.24 2.95 -8.69
C ILE A 23 17.73 2.23 -7.44
N VAL A 24 17.90 2.86 -6.28
CA VAL A 24 17.30 2.36 -5.03
C VAL A 24 15.80 2.61 -5.13
N ALA A 25 15.03 1.57 -5.43
CA ALA A 25 13.58 1.65 -5.40
C ALA A 25 13.13 1.93 -3.97
N ALA A 26 12.55 3.11 -3.73
CA ALA A 26 11.90 3.40 -2.46
C ALA A 26 10.71 2.43 -2.28
N PRO A 27 10.47 1.89 -1.08
CA PRO A 27 9.31 1.06 -0.86
C PRO A 27 8.05 1.88 -1.16
N ALA A 28 7.23 1.40 -2.09
CA ALA A 28 5.95 2.01 -2.39
C ALA A 28 5.07 1.93 -1.13
N ALA A 29 4.69 3.06 -0.56
CA ALA A 29 3.72 3.11 0.52
C ALA A 29 2.39 2.53 -0.01
N GLN A 30 2.00 1.35 0.48
CA GLN A 30 0.71 0.78 0.14
C GLN A 30 -0.38 1.68 0.73
N ALA A 31 -1.28 2.20 -0.11
CA ALA A 31 -2.43 2.95 0.37
C ALA A 31 -3.24 2.07 1.33
N ALA A 32 -3.59 2.61 2.51
CA ALA A 32 -4.39 1.88 3.47
C ALA A 32 -5.76 1.54 2.84
N THR A 33 -6.14 0.27 2.83
CA THR A 33 -7.45 -0.19 2.36
C THR A 33 -8.55 0.53 3.14
N CYS A 34 -9.54 1.12 2.46
CA CYS A 34 -10.71 1.70 3.11
C CYS A 34 -11.63 0.58 3.63
N GLY A 35 -12.28 0.81 4.77
CA GLY A 35 -13.17 -0.15 5.41
C GLY A 35 -12.46 -1.10 6.38
N TYR A 36 -13.10 -2.24 6.64
CA TYR A 36 -12.60 -3.24 7.57
C TYR A 36 -11.42 -4.03 7.01
N TYR A 37 -10.42 -4.26 7.85
CA TYR A 37 -9.34 -5.20 7.55
C TYR A 37 -8.77 -5.79 8.84
N ALA A 38 -8.11 -6.93 8.71
CA ALA A 38 -7.38 -7.59 9.78
C ALA A 38 -5.88 -7.60 9.44
N SER A 39 -5.04 -7.26 10.41
CA SER A 39 -3.58 -7.32 10.25
C SER A 39 -2.92 -7.51 11.61
N GLY A 40 -1.84 -8.28 11.67
CA GLY A 40 -1.04 -8.45 12.90
C GLY A 40 -1.82 -8.97 14.11
N GLY A 41 -2.91 -9.72 13.91
CA GLY A 41 -3.77 -10.20 15.00
C GLY A 41 -4.71 -9.14 15.57
N TYR A 42 -4.97 -8.06 14.85
CA TYR A 42 -5.91 -7.01 15.20
C TYR A 42 -6.88 -6.73 14.06
N SER A 43 -8.08 -6.32 14.44
CA SER A 43 -9.16 -5.86 13.58
C SER A 43 -9.17 -4.33 13.57
N TYR A 44 -9.21 -3.77 12.36
CA TYR A 44 -9.16 -2.33 12.11
C TYR A 44 -10.31 -1.91 11.21
N TYR A 45 -10.64 -0.63 11.27
CA TYR A 45 -11.50 0.03 10.28
C TYR A 45 -10.85 1.33 9.84
N ASN A 46 -10.59 1.48 8.55
CA ASN A 46 -10.02 2.69 7.99
C ASN A 46 -11.09 3.51 7.26
N HIS A 47 -11.44 4.67 7.80
CA HIS A 47 -12.37 5.61 7.19
C HIS A 47 -11.63 6.58 6.26
N CYS A 48 -11.86 6.47 4.96
CA CYS A 48 -11.21 7.33 3.97
C CYS A 48 -11.95 8.66 3.72
N GLY A 49 -13.12 8.87 4.34
CA GLY A 49 -13.85 10.13 4.26
C GLY A 49 -13.28 11.20 5.21
N SER A 50 -13.70 12.45 5.01
CA SER A 50 -13.31 13.59 5.85
C SER A 50 -14.20 13.78 7.08
N GLY A 51 -15.41 13.22 7.08
CA GLY A 51 -16.34 13.27 8.21
C GLY A 51 -16.16 12.08 9.16
N ASN A 52 -17.08 11.93 10.11
CA ASN A 52 -17.13 10.71 10.91
C ASN A 52 -18.05 9.68 10.24
N ALA A 53 -17.71 8.41 10.44
CA ALA A 53 -18.50 7.28 9.98
C ALA A 53 -19.12 6.58 11.18
N TYR A 54 -20.44 6.43 11.14
CA TYR A 54 -21.16 5.49 11.98
C TYR A 54 -21.08 4.11 11.32
N ILE A 55 -20.45 3.16 11.99
CA ILE A 55 -20.17 1.81 11.48
C ILE A 55 -20.88 0.75 12.29
N GLN A 56 -21.28 -0.35 11.65
CA GLN A 56 -21.65 -1.58 12.33
C GLN A 56 -20.44 -2.50 12.42
N ILE A 57 -20.26 -3.13 13.57
CA ILE A 57 -19.20 -4.10 13.83
C ILE A 57 -19.86 -5.41 14.20
N ASP A 58 -19.65 -6.40 13.34
CA ASP A 58 -20.16 -7.74 13.52
C ASP A 58 -19.14 -8.56 14.31
N GLN A 59 -19.62 -9.29 15.30
CA GLN A 59 -18.82 -10.22 16.10
C GLN A 59 -19.26 -11.65 15.80
N VAL A 60 -18.51 -12.63 16.30
CA VAL A 60 -18.94 -14.04 16.25
C VAL A 60 -20.31 -14.21 16.90
N VAL A 61 -20.57 -13.47 17.98
CA VAL A 61 -21.89 -13.41 18.63
C VAL A 61 -22.33 -11.94 18.78
N GLY A 62 -23.34 -11.56 18.02
CA GLY A 62 -23.96 -10.24 18.07
C GLY A 62 -23.23 -9.17 17.25
N ASN A 63 -23.70 -7.94 17.38
CA ASN A 63 -23.16 -6.77 16.69
C ASN A 63 -23.32 -5.53 17.57
N TYR A 64 -22.55 -4.49 17.27
CA TYR A 64 -22.70 -3.18 17.88
C TYR A 64 -22.29 -2.09 16.89
N GLU A 65 -22.64 -0.85 17.20
CA GLU A 65 -22.39 0.30 16.35
C GLU A 65 -21.52 1.32 17.08
N GLN A 66 -20.70 2.05 16.34
CA GLN A 66 -19.94 3.19 16.88
C GLN A 66 -19.61 4.23 15.82
N CYS A 67 -19.34 5.46 16.27
CA CYS A 67 -18.73 6.51 15.46
C CYS A 67 -17.21 6.34 15.42
N VAL A 68 -16.63 6.43 14.23
CA VAL A 68 -15.18 6.49 14.00
C VAL A 68 -14.83 7.71 13.16
N GLY A 69 -13.69 8.32 13.45
CA GLY A 69 -13.18 9.46 12.67
C GLY A 69 -12.43 9.03 11.40
N PRO A 70 -11.95 10.01 10.61
CA PRO A 70 -11.07 9.76 9.48
C PRO A 70 -9.81 8.98 9.87
N GLY A 71 -9.34 8.14 8.94
CA GLY A 71 -8.17 7.30 9.11
C GLY A 71 -8.46 5.96 9.79
N THR A 72 -7.40 5.34 10.31
CA THR A 72 -7.46 3.99 10.89
C THR A 72 -7.90 4.02 12.35
N THR A 73 -8.98 3.33 12.65
CA THR A 73 -9.43 3.03 14.00
C THR A 73 -9.10 1.59 14.35
N LEU A 74 -8.40 1.39 15.47
CA LEU A 74 -8.21 0.07 16.08
C LEU A 74 -9.53 -0.35 16.72
N LEU A 75 -10.13 -1.46 16.26
CA LEU A 75 -11.37 -1.96 16.83
C LEU A 75 -11.10 -2.92 17.98
N ARG A 76 -10.31 -3.97 17.74
CA ARG A 76 -10.04 -5.02 18.74
C ARG A 76 -8.85 -5.89 18.36
N LYS A 77 -8.27 -6.57 19.35
CA LYS A 77 -7.43 -7.75 19.15
C LYS A 77 -8.26 -8.95 18.71
N GLN A 78 -7.67 -9.82 17.88
CA GLN A 78 -8.25 -11.09 17.46
C GLN A 78 -7.86 -12.17 18.45
N ASP A 79 -8.77 -12.49 19.37
CA ASP A 79 -8.54 -13.47 20.45
C ASP A 79 -9.28 -14.80 20.23
N GLY A 80 -10.01 -14.95 19.13
CA GLY A 80 -10.77 -16.17 18.78
C GLY A 80 -12.02 -16.42 19.63
N GLY A 81 -12.32 -15.56 20.62
CA GLY A 81 -13.53 -15.66 21.45
C GLY A 81 -14.80 -15.14 20.76
N ILE A 82 -15.94 -15.22 21.48
CA ILE A 82 -17.27 -14.80 21.00
C ILE A 82 -17.35 -13.33 20.58
N TYR A 83 -16.44 -12.49 21.08
CA TYR A 83 -16.35 -11.06 20.77
C TYR A 83 -15.36 -10.73 19.65
N SER A 84 -14.79 -11.75 19.00
CA SER A 84 -13.92 -11.57 17.83
C SER A 84 -14.72 -10.95 16.71
N ILE A 85 -14.16 -9.94 16.07
CA ILE A 85 -14.80 -9.20 14.99
C ILE A 85 -14.69 -10.03 13.70
N THR A 86 -15.82 -10.28 13.07
CA THR A 86 -15.91 -11.00 11.79
C THR A 86 -15.97 -10.03 10.61
N ASN A 87 -16.59 -8.87 10.81
CA ASN A 87 -16.69 -7.82 9.80
C ASN A 87 -16.95 -6.44 10.44
N ALA A 88 -16.73 -5.37 9.68
CA ALA A 88 -17.26 -4.05 10.00
C ALA A 88 -17.54 -3.25 8.72
N PHE A 89 -18.63 -2.50 8.69
CA PHE A 89 -19.05 -1.76 7.50
C PHE A 89 -19.72 -0.43 7.83
N TYR A 90 -19.65 0.48 6.87
CA TYR A 90 -20.25 1.81 6.98
C TYR A 90 -21.77 1.73 6.96
N LEU A 91 -22.43 2.50 7.84
CA LEU A 91 -23.88 2.69 7.82
C LEU A 91 -24.25 4.08 7.32
N ARG A 92 -23.73 5.13 7.97
CA ARG A 92 -24.07 6.54 7.72
C ARG A 92 -23.04 7.47 8.33
N SER A 93 -23.16 8.77 8.08
CA SER A 93 -22.39 9.79 8.78
C SER A 93 -22.83 9.93 10.24
N CYS A 94 -21.88 10.29 11.09
CA CYS A 94 -22.10 11.02 12.32
C CYS A 94 -21.21 12.27 12.33
#